data_AF-A0A6I1JN09-F1
#
_entry.id   AF-A0A6I1JN09-F1
#
_cell.length_a   1.000
_cell.length_b   1.000
_cell.length_c   1.000
_cell.angle_alpha   90.00
_cell.angle_beta   90.00
_cell.angle_gamma   90.00
#
_symmetry.space_group_name_H-M   'P 1'
#
loop_
_entity.id
_entity.type
_entity.pdbx_description
1 polymer ?
#
loop_
_entity_poly.entity_id
_entity_poly.type
_entity_poly.pdbx_seq_one_letter_code
_entity_poly.pdbx_strand_id
1 'polypeptide(L)'
;MAHQLTERDALGSHARDELGISETVTARPIQAALVSALTFAVGAVVPLIVVLLAPETSIALFVAALTIVGLAVLGGLGASAGGAGIIRGAARVTLWGALAMAATAAVGALFGVTVG
;
A
#
# COMPACT_ATOMS: atom_id res chain seq x y z
N MET A 1 34.08 -27.75 -20.14
CA MET A 1 34.44 -26.79 -21.18
C MET A 1 33.19 -26.02 -21.51
N ALA A 2 33.17 -24.72 -21.20
CA ALA A 2 32.07 -23.84 -21.52
C ALA A 2 31.87 -23.71 -23.04
N HIS A 3 30.68 -23.20 -23.41
CA HIS A 3 30.42 -22.45 -24.64
C HIS A 3 29.94 -23.28 -25.84
N GLN A 4 28.61 -23.35 -26.06
CA GLN A 4 27.93 -22.58 -27.12
C GLN A 4 26.52 -23.11 -27.46
N LEU A 5 25.50 -22.24 -27.25
CA LEU A 5 24.23 -22.09 -27.98
C LEU A 5 23.11 -23.08 -27.59
N THR A 6 22.04 -22.76 -26.85
CA THR A 6 21.27 -21.51 -26.62
C THR A 6 20.62 -20.87 -27.85
N GLU A 7 20.39 -21.59 -28.94
CA GLU A 7 19.74 -21.00 -30.11
C GLU A 7 18.53 -21.79 -30.61
N ARG A 8 17.36 -21.17 -30.39
CA ARG A 8 16.15 -21.25 -31.21
C ARG A 8 15.08 -22.30 -30.91
N ASP A 9 14.68 -22.52 -29.66
CA ASP A 9 13.25 -22.84 -29.42
C ASP A 9 12.73 -22.66 -27.97
N ALA A 10 13.13 -21.59 -27.29
CA ALA A 10 12.54 -21.21 -25.99
C ALA A 10 11.93 -19.80 -25.97
N LEU A 11 12.08 -19.04 -27.07
CA LEU A 11 11.71 -17.63 -27.16
C LEU A 11 10.39 -17.39 -27.91
N GLY A 12 9.69 -18.43 -28.37
CA GLY A 12 8.40 -18.28 -29.06
C GLY A 12 7.19 -18.12 -28.12
N SER A 13 7.19 -18.81 -26.99
CA SER A 13 6.19 -18.64 -25.93
C SER A 13 6.57 -17.51 -24.98
N HIS A 14 7.86 -17.33 -24.69
CA HIS A 14 8.32 -16.19 -23.90
C HIS A 14 8.14 -14.86 -24.65
N ALA A 15 8.31 -14.79 -25.98
CA ALA A 15 8.06 -13.53 -26.70
C ALA A 15 6.57 -13.19 -26.88
N ARG A 16 5.62 -14.12 -26.73
CA ARG A 16 4.17 -13.79 -26.75
C ARG A 16 3.63 -13.39 -25.39
N ASP A 17 4.27 -13.84 -24.31
CA ASP A 17 4.00 -13.38 -22.95
C ASP A 17 4.86 -12.14 -22.57
N GLU A 18 6.00 -11.92 -23.21
CA GLU A 18 6.87 -10.73 -23.02
C GLU A 18 6.61 -9.59 -24.04
N LEU A 19 6.16 -9.90 -25.27
CA LEU A 19 5.58 -8.93 -26.22
C LEU A 19 4.08 -9.17 -26.37
N GLY A 20 3.44 -9.53 -25.25
CA GLY A 20 2.01 -9.48 -25.07
C GLY A 20 1.55 -8.04 -25.26
N ILE A 21 1.38 -7.67 -26.53
CA ILE A 21 0.53 -6.61 -27.00
C ILE A 21 -0.87 -6.97 -26.48
N SER A 22 -1.11 -6.62 -25.22
CA SER A 22 -2.32 -5.91 -24.87
C SER A 22 -2.33 -4.66 -25.76
N GLU A 23 -2.88 -4.81 -26.96
CA GLU A 23 -3.30 -3.70 -27.79
C GLU A 23 -4.46 -2.92 -27.13
N THR A 24 -4.79 -3.22 -25.87
CA THR A 24 -5.97 -2.69 -25.17
C THR A 24 -5.67 -1.82 -23.95
N VAL A 25 -4.43 -1.66 -23.50
CA VAL A 25 -4.10 -0.62 -22.51
C VAL A 25 -2.69 -0.09 -22.78
N THR A 26 -2.59 1.06 -23.45
CA THR A 26 -1.43 1.93 -23.22
C THR A 26 -1.39 2.16 -21.72
N ALA A 27 -0.42 1.57 -21.00
CA ALA A 27 -0.25 1.85 -19.59
C ALA A 27 -0.12 3.38 -19.47
N ARG A 28 -0.96 4.01 -18.63
CA ARG A 28 -0.97 5.46 -18.42
C ARG A 28 -0.25 5.77 -17.12
N PRO A 29 1.10 5.64 -17.04
CA PRO A 29 1.85 5.74 -15.79
C PRO A 29 1.73 7.11 -15.14
N ILE A 30 1.76 8.19 -15.94
CA ILE A 30 1.57 9.55 -15.45
C ILE A 30 0.18 9.71 -14.84
N GLN A 31 -0.86 9.19 -15.49
CA GLN A 31 -2.21 9.25 -14.95
C GLN A 31 -2.32 8.45 -13.64
N ALA A 32 -1.76 7.24 -13.59
CA ALA A 32 -1.75 6.40 -12.39
C ALA A 32 -1.01 7.07 -11.22
N ALA A 33 0.13 7.70 -11.49
CA ALA A 33 0.90 8.45 -10.51
C ALA A 33 0.11 9.65 -9.98
N LEU A 34 -0.49 10.46 -10.86
CA LEU A 34 -1.30 11.62 -10.45
C LEU A 34 -2.52 11.20 -9.63
N VAL A 35 -3.24 10.16 -10.05
CA VAL A 35 -4.39 9.64 -9.29
C VAL A 35 -3.94 9.12 -7.93
N SER A 36 -2.80 8.42 -7.85
CA SER A 36 -2.26 7.93 -6.57
C SER A 36 -1.86 9.08 -5.65
N ALA A 37 -1.16 10.09 -6.17
CA ALA A 37 -0.76 11.27 -5.41
C ALA A 37 -1.98 12.04 -4.88
N LEU A 38 -2.99 12.25 -5.72
CA LEU A 38 -4.23 12.93 -5.32
C LEU A 38 -5.00 12.10 -4.28
N THR A 39 -5.13 10.79 -4.48
CA THR A 39 -5.84 9.91 -3.53
C THR A 39 -5.11 9.88 -2.19
N PHE A 40 -3.78 9.84 -2.19
CA PHE A 40 -2.97 9.92 -0.98
C PHE A 40 -3.15 11.27 -0.26
N ALA A 41 -3.04 12.39 -1.00
CA ALA A 41 -3.20 13.73 -0.44
C ALA A 41 -4.59 13.94 0.17
N VAL A 42 -5.65 13.53 -0.55
CA VAL A 42 -7.03 13.58 -0.05
C VAL A 42 -7.21 12.69 1.17
N GLY A 43 -6.66 11.47 1.14
CA GLY A 43 -6.70 10.55 2.28
C GLY A 43 -6.02 11.10 3.53
N ALA A 44 -4.96 11.89 3.36
CA ALA A 44 -4.23 12.52 4.46
C ALA A 44 -4.99 13.67 5.14
N VAL A 45 -6.03 14.24 4.51
CA VAL A 45 -6.82 15.33 5.11
C VAL A 45 -7.46 14.90 6.43
N VAL A 46 -7.98 13.68 6.51
CA VAL A 46 -8.66 13.18 7.71
C VAL A 46 -7.71 13.07 8.92
N PRO A 47 -6.55 12.40 8.85
CA PRO A 47 -5.60 12.38 9.97
C PRO A 47 -5.04 13.76 10.30
N LEU A 48 -4.87 14.66 9.31
CA LEU A 48 -4.46 16.04 9.60
C LEU A 48 -5.51 16.79 10.44
N ILE A 49 -6.79 16.64 10.12
CA ILE A 49 -7.87 17.21 10.95
C ILE A 49 -7.83 16.63 12.37
N VAL A 50 -7.61 15.32 12.51
CA VAL A 50 -7.49 14.69 13.84
C VAL A 50 -6.33 15.25 14.64
N VAL A 51 -5.16 15.43 14.02
CA VAL A 51 -3.99 16.05 14.68
C VAL A 51 -4.30 17.48 15.14
N LEU A 52 -5.04 18.25 14.36
CA LEU A 52 -5.39 19.64 14.70
C LEU A 52 -6.40 19.74 15.86
N LEU A 53 -7.22 18.70 16.08
CA LEU A 53 -8.30 18.71 17.07
C LEU A 53 -7.97 17.91 18.34
N ALA A 54 -7.06 16.94 18.26
CA ALA A 54 -6.73 16.07 19.37
C ALA A 54 -5.83 16.76 20.41
N PRO A 55 -6.00 16.47 21.72
CA PRO A 55 -5.04 16.89 22.74
C PRO A 55 -3.66 16.27 22.47
N GLU A 56 -2.58 17.05 22.67
CA GLU A 56 -1.18 16.65 22.37
C GLU A 56 -0.87 15.22 22.85
N THR A 57 -1.12 14.95 24.14
CA THR A 57 -0.85 13.66 24.78
C THR A 57 -1.61 12.46 24.20
N SER A 58 -2.64 12.71 23.39
CA SER A 58 -3.51 11.69 22.81
C SER A 58 -3.44 11.63 21.27
N ILE A 59 -2.68 12.53 20.61
CA ILE A 59 -2.59 12.59 19.14
C ILE A 59 -2.22 11.22 18.57
N ALA A 60 -1.17 10.58 19.12
CA ALA A 60 -0.71 9.29 18.67
C ALA A 60 -1.80 8.20 18.73
N LEU A 61 -2.62 8.21 19.79
CA LEU A 61 -3.69 7.25 19.98
C LEU A 61 -4.85 7.47 19.00
N PHE A 62 -5.28 8.73 18.81
CA PHE A 62 -6.34 9.06 17.85
C PHE A 62 -5.92 8.78 16.40
N VAL A 63 -4.70 9.15 16.02
CA VAL A 63 -4.17 8.89 14.69
C VAL A 63 -4.01 7.39 14.45
N ALA A 64 -3.54 6.63 15.45
CA ALA A 64 -3.46 5.18 15.34
C ALA A 64 -4.83 4.52 15.16
N ALA A 65 -5.81 4.89 15.99
CA ALA A 65 -7.17 4.38 15.89
C ALA A 65 -7.80 4.69 14.52
N LEU A 66 -7.67 5.94 14.05
CA LEU A 66 -8.15 6.34 12.72
C LEU A 66 -7.46 5.54 11.61
N THR A 67 -6.15 5.35 11.70
CA THR A 67 -5.37 4.62 10.70
C THR A 67 -5.80 3.16 10.62
N ILE A 68 -6.02 2.50 11.77
CA ILE A 68 -6.53 1.12 11.83
C ILE A 68 -7.90 1.02 11.12
N VAL A 69 -8.83 1.93 11.42
CA VAL A 69 -10.15 1.96 10.77
C VAL A 69 -10.00 2.20 9.26
N GLY A 70 -9.17 3.15 8.87
CA GLY A 70 -8.87 3.44 7.47
C GLY A 70 -8.29 2.24 6.73
N LEU A 71 -7.35 1.51 7.33
CA LEU A 71 -6.76 0.29 6.76
C LEU A 71 -7.78 -0.84 6.60
N ALA A 72 -8.70 -1.00 7.55
CA ALA A 72 -9.77 -1.99 7.43
C ALA A 72 -10.70 -1.66 6.26
N VAL A 73 -11.10 -0.40 6.13
CA VAL A 73 -11.95 0.07 5.03
C VAL A 73 -11.22 -0.05 3.69
N LEU A 74 -10.02 0.53 3.56
CA LEU A 74 -9.25 0.52 2.31
C LEU A 74 -8.80 -0.89 1.92
N GLY A 75 -8.41 -1.73 2.88
CA GLY A 75 -8.07 -3.13 2.64
C GLY A 75 -9.26 -3.97 2.17
N GLY A 76 -10.45 -3.70 2.71
CA GLY A 76 -11.70 -4.31 2.25
C GLY A 76 -12.08 -3.84 0.85
N LEU A 77 -12.05 -2.53 0.60
CA LEU A 77 -12.35 -1.94 -0.71
C LEU A 77 -11.37 -2.42 -1.78
N GLY A 78 -10.07 -2.39 -1.50
CA GLY A 78 -9.03 -2.87 -2.42
C GLY A 78 -9.18 -4.37 -2.73
N ALA A 79 -9.55 -5.19 -1.73
CA ALA A 79 -9.84 -6.59 -1.98
C ALA A 79 -11.09 -6.80 -2.84
N SER A 80 -12.17 -6.05 -2.60
CA SER A 80 -13.36 -6.12 -3.46
C SER A 80 -13.09 -5.71 -4.90
N ALA A 81 -12.34 -4.62 -5.11
CA ALA A 81 -11.94 -4.15 -6.43
C ALA A 81 -11.06 -5.17 -7.16
N GLY A 82 -10.26 -5.95 -6.43
CA GLY A 82 -9.43 -7.03 -6.96
C GLY A 82 -10.12 -8.40 -7.04
N GLY A 83 -11.43 -8.50 -6.79
CA GLY A 83 -12.18 -9.77 -6.84
C GLY A 83 -11.90 -10.75 -5.69
N ALA A 84 -11.25 -10.29 -4.62
CA ALA A 84 -10.96 -11.08 -3.42
C ALA A 84 -12.00 -10.83 -2.30
N GLY A 85 -12.03 -11.71 -1.30
CA GLY A 85 -12.93 -11.58 -0.16
C GLY A 85 -12.59 -10.35 0.72
N ILE A 86 -13.58 -9.47 0.92
CA ILE A 86 -13.48 -8.21 1.69
C ILE A 86 -12.88 -8.43 3.08
N ILE A 87 -13.42 -9.39 3.84
CA ILE A 87 -12.99 -9.63 5.23
C ILE A 87 -11.52 -10.08 5.28
N ARG A 88 -11.10 -10.96 4.37
CA ARG A 88 -9.71 -11.43 4.32
C ARG A 88 -8.75 -10.29 3.92
N GLY A 89 -9.17 -9.45 2.98
CA GLY A 89 -8.45 -8.25 2.57
C GLY A 89 -8.25 -7.27 3.72
N ALA A 90 -9.35 -6.88 4.36
CA ALA A 90 -9.36 -5.97 5.51
C ALA A 90 -8.50 -6.51 6.66
N ALA A 91 -8.68 -7.78 7.04
CA ALA A 91 -7.94 -8.40 8.14
C ALA A 91 -6.43 -8.42 7.86
N ARG A 92 -6.01 -8.84 6.66
CA ARG A 92 -4.60 -8.88 6.26
C ARG A 92 -3.96 -7.50 6.33
N VAL A 93 -4.60 -6.50 5.72
CA VAL A 93 -4.05 -5.13 5.65
C VAL A 93 -3.99 -4.48 7.04
N THR A 94 -5.06 -4.64 7.82
CA THR A 94 -5.13 -4.07 9.17
C THR A 94 -4.10 -4.71 10.10
N LEU A 95 -3.93 -6.03 10.05
CA LEU A 95 -2.98 -6.74 10.91
C LEU A 95 -1.54 -6.32 10.62
N TRP A 96 -1.14 -6.29 9.35
CA TRP A 96 0.20 -5.85 8.97
C TRP A 96 0.44 -4.37 9.25
N GLY A 97 -0.57 -3.52 9.04
CA GLY A 97 -0.49 -2.11 9.39
C GLY A 97 -0.36 -1.88 10.90
N ALA A 98 -1.16 -2.56 11.71
CA ALA A 98 -1.08 -2.49 13.17
C ALA A 98 0.31 -2.92 13.69
N LEU A 99 0.85 -4.02 13.14
CA LEU A 99 2.18 -4.51 13.48
C LEU A 99 3.27 -3.50 13.11
N ALA A 100 3.18 -2.89 11.93
CA ALA A 100 4.11 -1.84 11.51
C ALA A 100 4.05 -0.62 12.44
N MET A 101 2.84 -0.16 12.79
CA MET A 101 2.66 0.96 13.72
C MET A 101 3.24 0.64 15.11
N ALA A 102 3.00 -0.56 15.63
CA ALA A 102 3.56 -1.02 16.90
C ALA A 102 5.10 -1.04 16.86
N ALA A 103 5.69 -1.52 15.78
CA ALA A 103 7.15 -1.50 15.60
C ALA A 103 7.70 -0.07 15.57
N THR A 104 7.05 0.85 14.86
CA THR A 104 7.50 2.26 14.83
C THR A 104 7.37 2.95 16.18
N ALA A 105 6.29 2.66 16.93
CA ALA A 105 6.10 3.20 18.27
C ALA A 105 7.13 2.64 19.26
N ALA A 106 7.44 1.34 19.17
CA ALA A 106 8.48 0.71 19.99
C ALA A 106 9.87 1.32 19.71
N VAL A 107 10.22 1.54 18.45
CA VAL A 107 11.46 2.24 18.08
C VAL A 107 11.47 3.65 18.66
N GLY A 108 10.39 4.43 18.50
CA GLY A 108 10.28 5.77 19.09
C GLY A 108 10.47 5.76 20.62
N ALA A 109 9.85 4.80 21.31
CA ALA A 109 9.99 4.64 22.75
C ALA A 109 11.41 4.27 23.18
N LEU A 110 12.09 3.37 22.46
CA LEU A 110 13.46 2.94 22.75
C LEU A 110 14.47 4.10 22.62
N PHE A 111 14.27 4.99 21.66
CA PHE A 111 15.14 6.15 21.44
C PHE A 111 14.70 7.41 22.19
N GLY A 112 13.69 7.31 23.06
CA GLY A 112 13.19 8.46 23.81
C GLY A 112 12.60 9.57 22.94
N VAL A 113 12.13 9.24 21.73
CA VAL A 113 11.38 10.15 20.87
C VAL A 113 9.97 10.25 21.46
N THR A 114 9.84 11.03 22.53
CA THR A 114 8.54 11.44 23.06
C THR A 114 7.94 12.42 22.06
N VAL A 115 7.06 11.92 21.20
CA VAL A 115 6.08 12.79 20.53
C VAL A 115 5.12 13.21 21.64
N GLY A 116 5.23 14.49 22.05
CA GLY A 116 4.38 15.11 23.07
C GLY A 116 2.91 15.10 22.68
#